data_AF-A0A8T5MC85-F1
#
_entry.id   AF-A0A8T5MC85-F1
#
_cell.length_a   1.000
_cell.length_b   1.000
_cell.length_c   1.000
_cell.angle_alpha   90.00
_cell.angle_beta   90.00
_cell.angle_gamma   90.00
#
_symmetry.space_group_name_H-M   'P 1'
#
loop_
_entity.id
_entity.type
_entity.pdbx_description
1 polymer ?
#
loop_
_entity_poly.entity_id
_entity_poly.type
_entity_poly.pdbx_seq_one_letter_code
_entity_poly.pdbx_strand_id
1 'polypeptide(L)'
;MKGVQITLALTFFLIAISLFVPIIMHFYVNQIPTGKATVQGGVSLTVVAPCGDGTCESSESCTSCVADCGACAAAGGGGGGGGGRMPVVHLLNFKIDNTYSFFAFEGDKVKVVFVDATSYDFDITWASIAYLSLKLNDVEYRIANNEIGYFDFDNDGKNDLSVLYIGKTMEVVWTVLEKGVEPTGQIAPIFSKEKAKLAVGSDVEIFGKTISLIPILIVFVAILIVFMMLHNTKLKKIEGHQKKKLNKIYNDYSKKKKTIEVKIKVKDKLNKQKNALERAYKSGYVKKEAYSKGKKRIDDLMKKI
;
A
#
# COMPACT_ATOMS: atom_id res chain seq x y z
N MET A 1 6.50 -36.80 24.92
CA MET A 1 6.35 -36.96 23.45
C MET A 1 5.44 -35.93 22.76
N LYS A 2 4.37 -35.38 23.37
CA LYS A 2 3.50 -34.38 22.69
C LYS A 2 4.12 -32.98 22.48
N GLY A 3 5.10 -32.59 23.29
CA GLY A 3 5.81 -31.31 23.13
C GLY A 3 6.64 -31.26 21.86
N VAL A 4 7.38 -32.34 21.56
CA VAL A 4 8.29 -32.44 20.41
C VAL A 4 7.53 -32.28 19.08
N GLN A 5 6.34 -32.87 18.96
CA GLN A 5 5.51 -32.78 17.76
C GLN A 5 4.98 -31.35 17.49
N ILE A 6 4.73 -30.56 18.53
CA ILE A 6 4.29 -29.17 18.37
C ILE A 6 5.47 -28.29 17.97
N THR A 7 6.64 -28.49 18.60
CA THR A 7 7.85 -27.75 18.24
C THR A 7 8.22 -28.01 16.79
N LEU A 8 8.20 -29.27 16.35
CA LEU A 8 8.53 -29.66 14.98
C LEU A 8 7.59 -28.99 13.95
N ALA A 9 6.28 -29.02 14.19
CA ALA A 9 5.30 -28.41 13.30
C ALA A 9 5.44 -26.88 13.22
N LEU A 10 5.79 -26.23 14.34
CA LEU A 10 6.02 -24.78 14.36
C LEU A 10 7.29 -24.40 13.58
N THR A 11 8.36 -25.20 13.70
CA THR A 11 9.57 -25.02 12.90
C THR A 11 9.33 -25.19 11.40
N PHE A 12 8.57 -26.21 10.97
CA PHE A 12 8.23 -26.37 9.56
C PHE A 12 7.40 -25.21 9.00
N PHE A 13 6.46 -24.69 9.80
CA PHE A 13 5.66 -23.53 9.41
C PHE A 13 6.50 -22.25 9.28
N LEU A 14 7.42 -22.02 10.21
CA LEU A 14 8.33 -20.87 10.15
C LEU A 14 9.31 -20.97 8.98
N ILE A 15 9.82 -22.17 8.68
CA ILE A 15 10.67 -22.41 7.50
C ILE A 15 9.88 -22.14 6.22
N ALA A 16 8.66 -22.65 6.10
CA ALA A 16 7.79 -22.40 4.95
C ALA A 16 7.51 -20.90 4.77
N ILE A 17 7.19 -20.16 5.84
CA ILE A 17 7.02 -18.71 5.78
C ILE A 17 8.32 -18.04 5.32
N SER A 18 9.48 -18.43 5.88
CA SER A 18 10.77 -17.83 5.52
C SER A 18 11.17 -18.07 4.07
N LEU A 19 10.71 -19.17 3.46
CA LEU A 19 10.98 -19.49 2.06
C LEU A 19 9.97 -18.82 1.12
N PHE A 20 8.68 -18.80 1.50
CA PHE A 20 7.63 -18.27 0.64
C PHE A 20 7.47 -16.75 0.72
N VAL A 21 7.72 -16.10 1.86
CA VAL A 21 7.58 -14.64 2.00
C VAL A 21 8.56 -13.88 1.10
N PRO A 22 9.86 -14.22 1.00
CA PRO A 22 10.77 -13.54 0.09
C PRO A 22 10.39 -13.77 -1.37
N ILE A 23 9.93 -14.98 -1.72
CA ILE A 23 9.47 -15.30 -3.07
C ILE A 23 8.23 -14.45 -3.41
N ILE A 24 7.23 -14.45 -2.53
CA ILE A 24 6.01 -13.64 -2.72
C ILE A 24 6.35 -12.15 -2.75
N MET A 25 7.22 -11.64 -1.88
CA MET A 25 7.64 -10.24 -1.89
C MET A 25 8.46 -9.88 -3.14
N HIS A 26 9.35 -10.76 -3.60
CA HIS A 26 10.09 -10.56 -4.84
C HIS A 26 9.14 -10.50 -6.05
N PHE A 27 8.16 -11.41 -6.10
CA PHE A 27 7.12 -11.34 -7.13
C PHE A 27 6.25 -10.09 -6.98
N TYR A 28 5.82 -9.73 -5.78
CA TYR A 28 4.95 -8.55 -5.57
C TYR A 28 5.66 -7.25 -5.93
N VAL A 29 6.94 -7.11 -5.58
CA VAL A 29 7.77 -5.94 -5.93
C VAL A 29 8.03 -5.88 -7.43
N ASN A 30 8.18 -7.02 -8.11
CA ASN A 30 8.38 -7.08 -9.56
C ASN A 30 7.07 -7.00 -10.38
N GLN A 31 5.90 -7.10 -9.73
CA GLN A 31 4.57 -7.04 -10.34
C GLN A 31 3.91 -5.67 -10.24
N ILE A 32 4.48 -4.76 -9.44
CA ILE A 32 4.26 -3.34 -9.71
C ILE A 32 4.95 -3.13 -11.06
N PRO A 33 4.26 -2.66 -12.11
CA PRO A 33 4.92 -2.19 -13.32
C PRO A 33 5.67 -0.91 -12.97
N THR A 34 6.71 -1.03 -12.14
CA THR A 34 7.87 -0.19 -12.35
C THR A 34 8.44 -0.76 -13.64
N GLY A 35 8.04 -0.19 -14.77
CA GLY A 35 8.95 -0.05 -15.89
C GLY A 35 10.16 0.73 -15.39
N LYS A 36 10.99 0.11 -14.53
CA LYS A 36 12.33 0.56 -14.24
C LYS A 36 13.14 0.13 -15.44
N ALA A 37 12.96 0.86 -16.54
CA ALA A 37 14.05 1.11 -17.44
C ALA A 37 15.20 1.56 -16.55
N THR A 38 16.22 0.71 -16.42
CA THR A 38 17.44 1.09 -15.70
C THR A 38 18.18 2.01 -16.65
N VAL A 39 17.79 3.28 -16.70
CA VAL A 39 18.46 4.28 -17.52
C VAL A 39 19.70 4.72 -16.75
N GLN A 40 20.86 4.19 -17.15
CA GLN A 40 22.14 4.85 -16.92
C GLN A 40 22.19 6.10 -17.81
N GLY A 41 21.49 7.14 -17.38
CA GLY A 41 21.49 8.44 -18.04
C GLY A 41 21.46 9.48 -16.94
N GLY A 42 22.59 10.17 -16.74
CA GLY A 42 22.68 11.25 -15.78
C GLY A 42 21.59 12.28 -16.07
N VAL A 43 20.68 12.44 -15.11
CA VAL A 43 19.75 13.57 -15.08
C VAL A 43 20.61 14.82 -14.92
N SER A 44 20.83 15.55 -16.02
CA SER A 44 21.34 16.91 -15.95
C SER A 44 20.18 17.79 -15.50
N LEU A 45 19.98 17.85 -14.18
CA LEU A 45 19.15 18.88 -13.58
C LEU A 45 19.91 20.19 -13.79
N THR A 46 19.53 20.95 -14.82
CA THR A 46 19.89 22.37 -14.85
C THR A 46 19.04 23.03 -13.78
N VAL A 47 19.52 22.98 -12.54
CA VAL A 47 19.09 23.91 -11.51
C VAL A 47 19.56 25.26 -12.01
N VAL A 48 18.67 25.97 -12.72
CA VAL A 48 18.82 27.43 -12.80
C VAL A 48 18.85 27.85 -11.35
N ALA A 49 20.01 28.32 -10.88
CA ALA A 49 20.10 28.85 -9.54
C ALA A 49 18.96 29.85 -9.41
N PRO A 50 18.11 29.76 -8.37
CA PRO A 50 16.92 30.59 -8.23
C PRO A 50 17.30 32.03 -7.88
N CYS A 51 18.49 32.47 -8.31
CA CYS A 51 19.12 33.75 -8.08
C CYS A 51 20.17 34.07 -9.14
N GLY A 52 20.20 35.32 -9.57
CA GLY A 52 21.26 35.97 -10.33
C GLY A 52 20.86 36.47 -11.71
N ASP A 53 19.56 36.53 -12.02
CA ASP A 53 19.05 37.04 -13.31
C ASP A 53 18.63 38.53 -13.27
N GLY A 54 18.70 39.15 -12.09
CA GLY A 54 18.35 40.54 -11.84
C GLY A 54 16.85 40.82 -11.70
N THR A 55 16.00 39.79 -11.69
CA THR A 55 14.53 39.94 -11.61
C THR A 55 13.95 39.10 -10.47
N CYS A 56 13.34 39.75 -9.48
CA CYS A 56 12.67 39.04 -8.39
C CYS A 56 11.40 38.31 -8.88
N GLU A 57 11.51 37.02 -9.15
CA GLU A 57 10.36 36.20 -9.55
C GLU A 57 9.46 35.82 -8.36
N SER A 58 8.23 35.38 -8.63
CA SER A 58 7.25 35.03 -7.57
C SER A 58 7.65 33.83 -6.70
N SER A 59 8.63 33.03 -7.15
CA SER A 59 9.22 31.93 -6.38
C SER A 59 10.42 32.36 -5.53
N GLU A 60 10.92 33.57 -5.78
CA GLU A 60 12.02 34.17 -5.05
C GLU A 60 11.48 35.04 -3.92
N SER A 61 12.27 35.15 -2.86
CA SER A 61 11.97 35.99 -1.73
C SER A 61 13.25 36.69 -1.34
N CYS A 62 13.16 37.83 -0.67
CA CYS A 62 14.35 38.51 -0.17
C CYS A 62 15.21 37.65 0.78
N THR A 63 14.67 36.54 1.34
CA THR A 63 15.42 35.57 2.14
C THR A 63 16.02 34.43 1.33
N SER A 64 15.37 33.98 0.25
CA SER A 64 15.93 32.95 -0.65
C SER A 64 16.86 33.54 -1.70
N CYS A 65 16.66 34.81 -2.05
CA CYS A 65 17.30 35.43 -3.19
C CYS A 65 17.51 36.95 -3.06
N VAL A 66 18.43 37.32 -2.16
CA VAL A 66 18.70 38.74 -1.87
C VAL A 66 19.32 39.50 -3.06
N ALA A 67 19.92 38.78 -4.01
CA ALA A 67 20.60 39.37 -5.17
C ALA A 67 19.59 40.01 -6.13
N ASP A 68 18.46 39.35 -6.39
CA ASP A 68 17.46 39.79 -7.36
C ASP A 68 16.27 40.49 -6.69
N CYS A 69 15.87 40.05 -5.49
CA CYS A 69 14.77 40.63 -4.72
C CYS A 69 15.16 41.77 -3.77
N GLY A 70 16.46 42.00 -3.59
CA GLY A 70 16.97 42.99 -2.64
C GLY A 70 16.85 42.56 -1.17
N ALA A 71 17.38 43.39 -0.28
CA ALA A 71 17.41 43.12 1.16
C ALA A 71 16.00 43.13 1.78
N CYS A 72 15.70 42.13 2.62
CA CYS A 72 14.44 42.10 3.36
C CYS A 72 14.31 43.33 4.26
N ALA A 73 13.19 44.06 4.12
CA ALA A 73 12.81 45.08 5.09
C ALA A 73 12.64 44.45 6.48
N ALA A 74 13.18 45.11 7.51
CA ALA A 74 13.16 44.60 8.88
C ALA A 74 11.71 44.47 9.40
N ALA A 75 11.28 43.20 9.55
CA ALA A 75 10.14 42.67 10.29
C ALA A 75 9.08 43.69 10.79
N GLY A 76 8.16 44.08 9.92
CA GLY A 76 6.79 44.46 10.29
C GLY A 76 5.87 43.28 10.00
N GLY A 77 5.28 42.68 11.03
CA GLY A 77 4.69 41.34 10.97
C GLY A 77 3.38 41.18 10.18
N GLY A 78 2.96 39.93 10.08
CA GLY A 78 1.56 39.54 9.91
C GLY A 78 1.19 39.02 8.53
N GLY A 79 1.12 37.69 8.38
CA GLY A 79 0.51 37.05 7.23
C GLY A 79 0.89 35.58 7.13
N GLY A 80 0.16 34.70 7.84
CA GLY A 80 0.26 33.26 7.62
C GLY A 80 -0.30 32.91 6.25
N GLY A 81 0.54 33.02 5.22
CA GLY A 81 0.22 32.61 3.86
C GLY A 81 0.00 31.10 3.82
N GLY A 82 -1.21 30.69 3.42
CA GLY A 82 -1.51 29.28 3.16
C GLY A 82 -0.50 28.76 2.15
N GLY A 83 0.17 27.65 2.50
CA GLY A 83 1.23 27.02 1.69
C GLY A 83 0.68 26.40 0.41
N GLY A 84 0.20 27.24 -0.50
CA GLY A 84 -0.11 26.84 -1.87
C GLY A 84 1.15 26.30 -2.52
N ARG A 85 1.05 25.11 -3.12
CA ARG A 85 2.13 24.55 -3.93
C ARG A 85 2.35 25.47 -5.12
N MET A 86 3.58 25.94 -5.32
CA MET A 86 3.92 26.69 -6.53
C MET A 86 3.80 25.78 -7.77
N PRO A 87 3.30 26.29 -8.90
CA PRO A 87 3.32 25.58 -10.17
C PRO A 87 4.70 25.05 -10.52
N VAL A 88 4.78 23.80 -10.97
CA VAL A 88 6.04 23.16 -11.40
C VAL A 88 6.03 22.92 -12.90
N VAL A 89 7.19 23.07 -13.55
CA VAL A 89 7.40 22.68 -14.95
C VAL A 89 8.01 21.28 -15.00
N HIS A 90 7.29 20.32 -15.56
CA HIS A 90 7.74 18.94 -15.79
C HIS A 90 8.37 18.83 -17.18
N LEU A 91 9.64 18.47 -17.26
CA LEU A 91 10.36 18.27 -18.53
C LEU A 91 10.42 16.79 -18.89
N LEU A 92 9.75 16.38 -19.96
CA LEU A 92 9.69 15.00 -20.43
C LEU A 92 10.55 14.85 -21.68
N ASN A 93 11.76 14.30 -21.52
CA ASN A 93 12.71 14.17 -22.63
C ASN A 93 12.69 12.75 -23.21
N PHE A 94 11.95 12.57 -24.30
CA PHE A 94 11.76 11.28 -24.93
C PHE A 94 12.97 10.77 -25.75
N LYS A 95 14.08 11.51 -25.74
CA LYS A 95 15.39 11.01 -26.16
C LYS A 95 15.99 10.03 -25.13
N ILE A 96 15.60 10.16 -23.86
CA ILE A 96 16.20 9.45 -22.73
C ILE A 96 15.35 8.23 -22.32
N ASP A 97 14.04 8.42 -22.20
CA ASP A 97 13.09 7.39 -21.81
C ASP A 97 11.83 7.50 -22.68
N ASN A 98 11.11 6.40 -22.90
CA ASN A 98 9.86 6.42 -23.67
C ASN A 98 8.63 6.68 -22.79
N THR A 99 8.76 6.62 -21.46
CA THR A 99 7.65 6.75 -20.51
C THR A 99 8.04 7.61 -19.31
N TYR A 100 7.15 8.51 -18.90
CA TYR A 100 7.28 9.32 -17.71
C TYR A 100 6.00 9.30 -16.88
N SER A 101 6.11 9.28 -15.55
CA SER A 101 4.96 9.49 -14.67
C SER A 101 5.23 10.50 -13.55
N PHE A 102 4.21 11.27 -13.20
CA PHE A 102 4.25 12.23 -12.11
C PHE A 102 2.83 12.58 -11.63
N PHE A 103 2.74 13.21 -10.47
CA PHE A 103 1.48 13.76 -9.96
C PHE A 103 1.20 15.11 -10.60
N ALA A 104 0.06 15.22 -11.27
CA ALA A 104 -0.37 16.45 -11.91
C ALA A 104 -1.27 17.28 -10.99
N PHE A 105 -1.02 18.58 -10.94
CA PHE A 105 -1.84 19.54 -10.21
C PHE A 105 -2.19 20.72 -11.11
N GLU A 106 -3.28 21.41 -10.80
CA GLU A 106 -3.68 22.63 -11.49
C GLU A 106 -2.56 23.68 -11.44
N GLY A 107 -2.27 24.27 -12.61
CA GLY A 107 -1.22 25.27 -12.80
C GLY A 107 0.13 24.70 -13.23
N ASP A 108 0.39 23.40 -13.02
CA ASP A 108 1.64 22.77 -13.49
C ASP A 108 1.74 22.86 -15.03
N LYS A 109 2.97 22.90 -15.53
CA LYS A 109 3.27 22.87 -16.98
C LYS A 109 4.03 21.61 -17.34
N VAL A 110 3.87 21.13 -18.56
CA VAL A 110 4.57 19.94 -19.07
C VAL A 110 5.20 20.29 -20.40
N LYS A 111 6.53 20.29 -20.46
CA LYS A 111 7.30 20.44 -21.70
C LYS A 111 7.69 19.06 -22.19
N VAL A 112 7.06 18.61 -23.27
CA VAL A 112 7.38 17.36 -23.96
C VAL A 112 8.45 17.64 -25.00
N VAL A 113 9.57 16.93 -24.97
CA VAL A 113 10.67 17.03 -25.95
C VAL A 113 10.85 15.69 -26.64
N PHE A 114 10.64 15.66 -27.95
CA PHE A 114 10.82 14.47 -28.78
C PHE A 114 12.28 14.26 -29.20
N VAL A 115 12.56 13.12 -29.82
CA VAL A 115 13.92 12.66 -30.18
C VAL A 115 14.60 13.61 -31.17
N ASP A 116 13.82 14.24 -32.04
CA ASP A 116 14.24 15.20 -33.07
C ASP A 116 14.37 16.64 -32.55
N ALA A 117 14.32 16.82 -31.22
CA ALA A 117 14.38 18.09 -30.51
C ALA A 117 13.14 19.00 -30.67
N THR A 118 12.04 18.48 -31.24
CA THR A 118 10.79 19.21 -31.27
C THR A 118 10.12 19.18 -29.90
N SER A 119 9.45 20.27 -29.53
CA SER A 119 8.89 20.40 -28.19
C SER A 119 7.51 21.02 -28.15
N TYR A 120 6.67 20.51 -27.25
CA TYR A 120 5.31 20.99 -27.02
C TYR A 120 5.10 21.33 -25.54
N ASP A 121 4.47 22.47 -25.30
CA ASP A 121 4.18 22.97 -23.96
C ASP A 121 2.69 22.78 -23.64
N PHE A 122 2.40 21.97 -22.65
CA PHE A 122 1.06 21.74 -22.12
C PHE A 122 0.89 22.49 -20.79
N ASP A 123 -0.20 23.22 -20.64
CA ASP A 123 -0.64 23.74 -19.35
C ASP A 123 -1.67 22.79 -18.74
N ILE A 124 -1.47 22.37 -17.48
CA ILE A 124 -2.48 21.61 -16.73
C ILE A 124 -3.49 22.61 -16.15
N THR A 125 -4.58 22.85 -16.88
CA THR A 125 -5.62 23.81 -16.48
C THR A 125 -6.54 23.27 -15.40
N TRP A 126 -6.62 21.95 -15.23
CA TRP A 126 -7.39 21.31 -14.16
C TRP A 126 -6.94 19.87 -13.93
N ALA A 127 -6.86 19.44 -12.66
CA ALA A 127 -6.62 18.03 -12.30
C ALA A 127 -7.49 17.64 -11.11
N SER A 128 -8.30 16.58 -11.27
CA SER A 128 -9.20 16.08 -10.22
C SER A 128 -9.43 14.59 -10.34
N ILE A 129 -10.03 13.95 -9.33
CA ILE A 129 -10.34 12.51 -9.38
C ILE A 129 -11.22 12.08 -10.57
N ALA A 130 -11.90 13.01 -11.24
CA ALA A 130 -12.80 12.75 -12.36
C ALA A 130 -12.12 12.86 -13.72
N TYR A 131 -11.25 13.85 -13.93
CA TYR A 131 -10.58 14.10 -15.21
C TYR A 131 -9.35 15.02 -15.04
N LEU A 132 -8.50 14.97 -16.06
CA LEU A 132 -7.38 15.86 -16.32
C LEU A 132 -7.74 16.78 -17.50
N SER A 133 -7.43 18.08 -17.39
CA SER A 133 -7.57 19.05 -18.47
C SER A 133 -6.19 19.62 -18.82
N LEU A 134 -5.83 19.50 -20.10
CA LEU A 134 -4.57 19.94 -20.67
C LEU A 134 -4.86 21.00 -21.72
N LYS A 135 -4.07 22.07 -21.77
CA LYS A 135 -4.17 23.11 -22.79
C LYS A 135 -2.88 23.14 -23.61
N LEU A 136 -3.00 23.08 -24.94
CA LEU A 136 -1.91 23.18 -25.90
C LEU A 136 -2.35 24.11 -27.03
N ASN A 137 -1.56 25.14 -27.33
CA ASN A 137 -1.85 26.13 -28.39
C ASN A 137 -3.29 26.69 -28.32
N ASP A 138 -3.75 27.06 -27.13
CA ASP A 138 -5.12 27.55 -26.86
C ASP A 138 -6.28 26.56 -27.02
N VAL A 139 -5.99 25.29 -27.33
CA VAL A 139 -6.98 24.21 -27.39
C VAL A 139 -6.96 23.41 -26.08
N GLU A 140 -8.15 23.19 -25.50
CA GLU A 140 -8.30 22.40 -24.26
C GLU A 140 -8.68 20.94 -24.56
N TYR A 141 -7.95 20.01 -23.96
CA TYR A 141 -8.08 18.56 -24.09
C TYR A 141 -8.41 17.95 -22.72
N ARG A 142 -9.53 17.21 -22.64
CA ARG A 142 -9.98 16.58 -21.40
C ARG A 142 -9.86 15.07 -21.46
N ILE A 143 -9.19 14.47 -20.47
CA ILE A 143 -8.99 13.02 -20.33
C ILE A 143 -9.68 12.55 -19.05
N ALA A 144 -10.72 11.72 -19.14
CA ALA A 144 -11.42 11.25 -17.94
C ALA A 144 -10.56 10.25 -17.15
N ASN A 145 -10.94 9.99 -15.91
CA ASN A 145 -10.30 8.99 -15.07
C ASN A 145 -10.37 7.60 -15.73
N ASN A 146 -9.21 6.95 -15.87
CA ASN A 146 -9.02 5.70 -16.61
C ASN A 146 -9.32 5.82 -18.11
N GLU A 147 -9.14 6.99 -18.72
CA GLU A 147 -9.03 7.14 -20.17
C GLU A 147 -7.57 7.38 -20.57
N ILE A 148 -7.26 6.97 -21.80
CA ILE A 148 -6.02 7.30 -22.48
C ILE A 148 -6.36 8.33 -23.55
N GLY A 149 -5.75 9.51 -23.46
CA GLY A 149 -5.75 10.49 -24.53
C GLY A 149 -4.59 10.23 -25.47
N TYR A 150 -4.84 10.27 -26.77
CA TYR A 150 -3.82 10.10 -27.81
C TYR A 150 -3.71 11.37 -28.64
N PHE A 151 -2.47 11.78 -28.92
CA PHE A 151 -2.14 12.93 -29.74
C PHE A 151 -1.37 12.48 -30.97
N ASP A 152 -1.89 12.84 -32.14
CA ASP A 152 -1.28 12.72 -33.46
C ASP A 152 -0.88 14.14 -33.88
N PHE A 153 0.43 14.43 -33.84
CA PHE A 153 0.98 15.78 -34.02
C PHE A 153 1.28 16.12 -35.47
N ASP A 154 1.59 15.14 -36.33
CA ASP A 154 1.84 15.35 -37.75
C ASP A 154 0.61 15.06 -38.64
N ASN A 155 -0.49 14.59 -38.03
CA ASN A 155 -1.76 14.23 -38.65
C ASN A 155 -1.61 13.10 -39.70
N ASP A 156 -0.67 12.17 -39.48
CA ASP A 156 -0.48 11.01 -40.36
C ASP A 156 -1.48 9.86 -40.09
N GLY A 157 -2.34 10.02 -39.07
CA GLY A 157 -3.33 9.04 -38.64
C GLY A 157 -2.79 8.02 -37.64
N LYS A 158 -1.52 8.14 -37.21
CA LYS A 158 -0.90 7.36 -36.15
C LYS A 158 -0.71 8.24 -34.92
N ASN A 159 -0.94 7.67 -33.76
CA ASN A 159 -0.79 8.42 -32.52
C ASN A 159 0.68 8.44 -32.11
N ASP A 160 1.21 9.61 -31.80
CA ASP A 160 2.62 9.80 -31.42
C ASP A 160 2.83 9.75 -29.92
N LEU A 161 1.84 10.25 -29.18
CA LEU A 161 1.89 10.41 -27.74
C LEU A 161 0.60 9.92 -27.11
N SER A 162 0.73 9.16 -26.04
CA SER A 162 -0.39 8.76 -25.20
C SER A 162 -0.24 9.31 -23.79
N VAL A 163 -1.38 9.70 -23.21
CA VAL A 163 -1.48 10.27 -21.86
C VAL A 163 -2.56 9.50 -21.11
N LEU A 164 -2.15 8.66 -20.17
CA LEU A 164 -3.04 7.92 -19.27
C LEU A 164 -3.24 8.72 -17.98
N TYR A 165 -4.50 8.91 -17.58
CA TYR A 165 -4.83 9.59 -16.33
C TYR A 165 -5.43 8.65 -15.28
N ILE A 166 -4.76 8.56 -14.12
CA ILE A 166 -5.19 7.76 -12.96
C ILE A 166 -5.74 8.72 -11.90
N GLY A 167 -7.01 9.07 -12.01
CA GLY A 167 -7.65 10.09 -11.17
C GLY A 167 -7.61 9.79 -9.67
N LYS A 168 -7.58 8.50 -9.27
CA LYS A 168 -7.51 8.12 -7.85
C LYS A 168 -6.23 8.58 -7.16
N THR A 169 -5.12 8.62 -7.90
CA THR A 169 -3.80 9.05 -7.40
C THR A 169 -3.39 10.41 -7.94
N MET A 170 -4.16 10.99 -8.87
CA MET A 170 -3.78 12.16 -9.66
C MET A 170 -2.47 11.97 -10.43
N GLU A 171 -2.11 10.71 -10.71
CA GLU A 171 -0.93 10.36 -11.48
C GLU A 171 -1.25 10.42 -12.97
N VAL A 172 -0.36 11.04 -13.73
CA VAL A 172 -0.40 11.10 -15.19
C VAL A 172 0.79 10.33 -15.73
N VAL A 173 0.54 9.45 -16.70
CA VAL A 173 1.58 8.68 -17.38
C VAL A 173 1.62 9.09 -18.84
N TRP A 174 2.76 9.57 -19.29
CA TRP A 174 3.02 10.00 -20.65
C TRP A 174 3.89 8.95 -21.35
N THR A 175 3.48 8.48 -22.52
CA THR A 175 4.22 7.46 -23.27
C THR A 175 4.29 7.82 -24.75
N VAL A 176 5.50 7.88 -25.29
CA VAL A 176 5.73 8.02 -26.75
C VAL A 176 5.48 6.68 -27.44
N LEU A 177 4.71 6.74 -28.52
CA LEU A 177 4.27 5.58 -29.29
C LEU A 177 5.10 5.41 -30.57
N GLU A 178 5.32 6.49 -31.33
CA GLU A 178 6.18 6.50 -32.53
C GLU A 178 7.33 7.49 -32.37
N LYS A 179 8.51 7.15 -32.93
CA LYS A 179 9.72 7.97 -32.87
C LYS A 179 9.93 8.68 -34.20
N GLY A 180 10.16 10.00 -34.16
CA GLY A 180 10.64 10.77 -35.31
C GLY A 180 9.58 11.58 -36.04
N VAL A 181 8.66 12.20 -35.30
CA VAL A 181 7.59 13.03 -35.83
C VAL A 181 8.15 14.39 -36.24
N GLU A 182 8.33 14.64 -37.53
CA GLU A 182 8.64 16.00 -37.99
C GLU A 182 7.38 16.85 -37.91
N PRO A 183 7.32 17.89 -37.06
CA PRO A 183 6.15 18.74 -36.94
C PRO A 183 5.91 19.43 -38.28
N THR A 184 4.82 19.05 -38.94
CA THR A 184 4.33 19.68 -40.16
C THR A 184 3.59 20.98 -39.81
N GLY A 185 4.35 21.93 -39.24
CA GLY A 185 3.89 23.28 -38.97
C GLY A 185 2.92 23.42 -37.79
N GLN A 186 2.30 24.59 -37.71
CA GLN A 186 1.52 25.09 -36.57
C GLN A 186 0.10 24.52 -36.53
N ILE A 187 -0.09 23.27 -36.94
CA ILE A 187 -1.39 22.60 -36.94
C ILE A 187 -1.65 22.04 -35.53
N ALA A 188 -2.88 22.20 -35.03
CA ALA A 188 -3.26 21.58 -33.76
C ALA A 188 -3.27 20.05 -33.93
N PRO A 189 -2.76 19.28 -32.94
CA PRO A 189 -2.74 17.83 -33.05
C PRO A 189 -4.16 17.26 -33.09
N ILE A 190 -4.34 16.18 -33.86
CA ILE A 190 -5.55 15.36 -33.81
C ILE A 190 -5.56 14.63 -32.47
N PHE A 191 -6.66 14.80 -31.74
CA PHE A 191 -6.84 14.20 -30.43
C PHE A 191 -7.92 13.12 -30.46
N SER A 192 -7.58 11.94 -29.98
CA SER A 192 -8.50 10.83 -29.80
C SER A 192 -8.45 10.26 -28.38
N LYS A 193 -9.49 9.53 -27.97
CA LYS A 193 -9.60 8.96 -26.63
C LYS A 193 -10.09 7.53 -26.67
N GLU A 194 -9.52 6.69 -25.81
CA GLU A 194 -10.01 5.34 -25.54
C GLU A 194 -10.15 5.13 -24.03
N LYS A 195 -11.15 4.35 -23.62
CA LYS A 195 -11.19 3.87 -22.23
C LYS A 195 -9.99 2.97 -22.02
N ALA A 196 -9.19 3.26 -21.00
CA ALA A 196 -8.13 2.35 -20.60
C ALA A 196 -8.79 1.01 -20.28
N LYS A 197 -8.48 -0.01 -21.08
CA LYS A 197 -8.65 -1.39 -20.66
C LYS A 197 -7.62 -1.59 -19.56
N LEU A 198 -7.92 -1.10 -18.35
CA LEU A 198 -7.22 -1.56 -17.17
C LEU A 198 -7.36 -3.07 -17.25
N ALA A 199 -6.25 -3.76 -17.52
CA ALA A 199 -6.17 -5.18 -17.29
C ALA A 199 -6.42 -5.32 -15.79
N VAL A 200 -7.69 -5.52 -15.41
CA VAL A 200 -8.06 -5.93 -14.06
C VAL A 200 -7.52 -7.34 -13.96
N GLY A 201 -6.21 -7.43 -13.66
CA GLY A 201 -5.45 -8.66 -13.67
C GLY A 201 -5.92 -9.55 -12.54
N SER A 202 -6.90 -10.41 -12.82
CA SER A 202 -6.94 -11.74 -12.18
C SER A 202 -5.81 -12.63 -12.70
N ASP A 203 -5.22 -12.26 -13.84
CA ASP A 203 -4.22 -13.02 -14.55
C ASP A 203 -2.89 -12.27 -14.47
N VAL A 204 -1.99 -12.85 -13.71
CA VAL A 204 -0.59 -12.43 -13.64
C VAL A 204 0.15 -13.27 -14.68
N GLU A 205 0.77 -12.62 -15.66
CA GLU A 205 1.69 -13.32 -16.55
C GLU A 205 3.02 -13.55 -15.83
N ILE A 206 3.33 -14.84 -15.60
CA ILE A 206 4.61 -15.27 -15.07
C ILE A 206 5.20 -16.24 -16.09
N PHE A 207 6.37 -15.90 -16.65
CA PHE A 207 7.06 -16.69 -17.70
C PHE A 207 6.22 -16.95 -18.96
N GLY A 208 5.48 -15.95 -19.43
CA GLY A 208 4.68 -16.06 -20.66
C GLY A 208 3.49 -17.03 -20.55
N LYS A 209 3.09 -17.39 -19.33
CA LYS A 209 1.84 -18.11 -19.06
C LYS A 209 1.01 -17.33 -18.05
N THR A 210 -0.25 -17.12 -18.38
CA THR A 210 -1.27 -16.60 -17.48
C THR A 210 -1.55 -17.66 -16.41
N ILE A 211 -1.14 -17.39 -15.17
CA ILE A 211 -1.47 -18.26 -14.04
C ILE A 211 -2.62 -17.59 -13.28
N SER A 212 -3.79 -18.22 -13.32
CA SER A 212 -4.93 -17.79 -12.52
C SER A 212 -4.57 -17.84 -11.02
N LEU A 213 -4.79 -16.76 -10.29
CA LEU A 213 -4.56 -16.70 -8.84
C LEU A 213 -5.59 -17.51 -8.02
N ILE A 214 -6.69 -17.92 -8.65
CA ILE A 214 -7.82 -18.63 -8.03
C ILE A 214 -7.38 -19.94 -7.34
N PRO A 215 -6.63 -20.88 -7.98
CA PRO A 215 -6.19 -22.11 -7.33
C PRO A 215 -5.29 -21.86 -6.10
N ILE A 216 -4.43 -20.83 -6.14
CA ILE A 216 -3.56 -20.49 -5.00
C ILE A 216 -4.40 -20.02 -3.81
N LEU A 217 -5.41 -19.18 -4.07
CA LEU A 217 -6.35 -18.72 -3.05
C LEU A 217 -7.11 -19.90 -2.43
N ILE A 218 -7.58 -20.85 -3.23
CA ILE A 218 -8.30 -22.04 -2.76
C ILE A 218 -7.43 -22.89 -1.83
N VAL A 219 -6.17 -23.13 -2.20
CA VAL A 219 -5.22 -23.88 -1.36
C VAL A 219 -4.97 -23.17 -0.03
N PHE A 220 -4.81 -21.85 -0.06
CA PHE A 220 -4.60 -21.06 1.17
C PHE A 220 -5.80 -21.12 2.10
N VAL A 221 -7.02 -20.98 1.56
CA VAL A 221 -8.27 -21.11 2.34
C VAL A 221 -8.39 -22.53 2.93
N ALA A 222 -8.07 -23.57 2.17
CA ALA A 222 -8.10 -24.95 2.67
C ALA A 222 -7.11 -25.16 3.84
N ILE A 223 -5.89 -24.61 3.76
CA ILE A 223 -4.90 -24.65 4.83
C ILE A 223 -5.41 -23.95 6.10
N LEU A 224 -6.03 -22.77 5.96
CA LEU A 224 -6.62 -22.05 7.09
C LEU A 224 -7.75 -22.84 7.76
N ILE A 225 -8.61 -23.48 6.97
CA ILE A 225 -9.69 -24.33 7.47
C ILE A 225 -9.13 -25.51 8.28
N VAL A 226 -8.11 -26.21 7.77
CA VAL A 226 -7.44 -27.30 8.47
C VAL A 226 -6.81 -26.81 9.77
N PHE A 227 -6.12 -25.67 9.74
CA PHE A 227 -5.52 -25.07 10.92
C PHE A 227 -6.56 -24.75 12.01
N MET A 228 -7.70 -24.15 11.62
CA MET A 228 -8.81 -23.88 12.55
C MET A 228 -9.39 -25.16 13.15
N MET A 229 -9.54 -26.24 12.37
CA MET A 229 -10.00 -27.54 12.89
C MET A 229 -9.01 -28.13 13.89
N LEU A 230 -7.72 -28.11 13.58
CA LEU A 230 -6.67 -28.59 14.49
C LEU A 230 -6.62 -27.79 15.79
N HIS A 231 -6.79 -26.47 15.72
CA HIS A 231 -6.84 -25.62 16.90
C HIS A 231 -8.06 -25.95 17.78
N ASN A 232 -9.25 -26.09 17.16
CA ASN A 232 -10.48 -26.43 17.89
C ASN A 232 -10.42 -27.80 18.57
N THR A 233 -9.79 -28.80 17.95
CA THR A 233 -9.63 -30.13 18.58
C THR A 233 -8.68 -30.10 19.77
N LYS A 234 -7.61 -29.29 19.71
CA LYS A 234 -6.70 -29.07 20.86
C LYS A 234 -7.45 -28.42 22.04
N LEU A 235 -8.29 -27.41 21.78
CA LEU A 235 -9.09 -26.76 22.82
C LEU A 235 -10.04 -27.75 23.52
N LYS A 236 -10.75 -28.58 22.77
CA LYS A 236 -11.64 -29.62 23.35
C LYS A 236 -10.89 -30.60 24.26
N LYS A 237 -9.67 -31.00 23.89
CA LYS A 237 -8.82 -31.88 24.72
C LYS A 237 -8.39 -31.20 26.03
N ILE A 238 -8.05 -29.92 25.99
CA ILE A 238 -7.66 -29.14 27.18
C ILE A 238 -8.86 -29.00 28.13
N GLU A 239 -10.05 -28.67 27.61
CA GLU A 239 -11.28 -28.56 28.40
C GLU A 239 -11.61 -29.89 29.10
N GLY A 240 -11.55 -31.00 28.36
CA GLY A 240 -11.77 -32.34 28.93
C GLY A 240 -10.79 -32.70 30.04
N HIS A 241 -9.51 -32.35 29.88
CA HIS A 241 -8.49 -32.60 30.91
C HIS A 241 -8.69 -31.73 32.16
N GLN A 242 -9.06 -30.45 32.00
CA GLN A 242 -9.39 -29.56 33.12
C GLN A 242 -10.64 -30.05 33.88
N LYS A 243 -11.69 -30.48 33.16
CA LYS A 243 -12.90 -31.05 33.77
C LYS A 243 -12.58 -32.30 34.61
N LYS A 244 -11.74 -33.21 34.10
CA LYS A 244 -11.29 -34.40 34.84
C LYS A 244 -10.49 -34.03 36.10
N LYS A 245 -9.56 -33.06 36.01
CA LYS A 245 -8.78 -32.58 37.16
C LYS A 245 -9.66 -31.93 38.23
N LEU A 246 -10.63 -31.11 37.83
CA LEU A 246 -11.55 -30.45 38.75
C LEU A 246 -12.44 -31.47 39.49
N ASN A 247 -12.99 -32.45 38.77
CA ASN A 247 -13.77 -33.54 39.37
C ASN A 247 -12.93 -34.37 40.36
N LYS A 248 -11.65 -34.64 40.04
CA LYS A 248 -10.75 -35.36 40.96
C LYS A 248 -10.54 -34.58 42.26
N ILE A 249 -10.28 -33.26 42.17
CA ILE A 249 -10.11 -32.39 43.36
C ILE A 249 -11.38 -32.38 44.22
N TYR A 250 -12.56 -32.30 43.59
CA TYR A 250 -13.84 -32.34 44.30
C TYR A 250 -14.08 -33.68 45.01
N ASN A 251 -13.85 -34.80 44.32
CA ASN A 251 -14.01 -36.13 44.89
C ASN A 251 -13.02 -36.39 46.05
N ASP A 252 -11.77 -35.94 45.90
CA ASP A 252 -10.75 -36.04 46.96
C ASP A 252 -11.14 -35.21 48.20
N TYR A 253 -11.79 -34.06 48.01
CA TYR A 253 -12.31 -33.23 49.11
C TYR A 253 -13.50 -33.90 49.80
N SER A 254 -14.45 -34.45 49.05
CA SER A 254 -15.64 -35.10 49.57
C SER A 254 -15.33 -36.32 50.45
N LYS A 255 -14.23 -37.04 50.20
CA LYS A 255 -13.87 -38.27 50.91
C LYS A 255 -13.02 -38.04 52.17
N LYS A 256 -12.33 -36.91 52.32
CA LYS A 256 -11.42 -36.66 53.46
C LYS A 256 -12.16 -36.01 54.62
N LYS A 257 -11.76 -36.36 55.86
CA LYS A 257 -12.22 -35.71 57.10
C LYS A 257 -11.95 -34.20 56.96
N LYS A 258 -12.97 -33.36 57.19
CA LYS A 258 -12.96 -31.91 56.94
C LYS A 258 -12.10 -31.14 57.96
N THR A 259 -10.81 -31.48 58.06
CA THR A 259 -9.87 -30.69 58.85
C THR A 259 -9.59 -29.36 58.16
N ILE A 260 -9.31 -28.32 58.95
CA ILE A 260 -9.02 -26.96 58.48
C ILE A 260 -7.86 -26.97 57.46
N GLU A 261 -6.84 -27.79 57.71
CA GLU A 261 -5.68 -27.94 56.83
C GLU A 261 -6.05 -28.46 55.43
N VAL A 262 -6.96 -29.44 55.35
CA VAL A 262 -7.45 -29.95 54.06
C VAL A 262 -8.22 -28.87 53.30
N LYS A 263 -9.06 -28.07 53.98
CA LYS A 263 -9.78 -26.95 53.37
C LYS A 263 -8.83 -25.92 52.76
N ILE A 264 -7.80 -25.51 53.51
CA ILE A 264 -6.78 -24.56 53.05
C ILE A 264 -6.08 -25.09 51.79
N LYS A 265 -5.66 -26.36 51.82
CA LYS A 265 -4.97 -27.01 50.69
C LYS A 265 -5.84 -27.13 49.44
N VAL A 266 -7.15 -27.38 49.59
CA VAL A 266 -8.08 -27.42 48.45
C VAL A 266 -8.32 -26.01 47.90
N LYS A 267 -8.46 -25.00 48.76
CA LYS A 267 -8.64 -23.60 48.35
C LYS A 267 -7.44 -23.07 47.55
N ASP A 268 -6.21 -23.37 47.99
CA ASP A 268 -4.99 -23.03 47.23
C ASP A 268 -4.96 -23.68 45.84
N LYS A 269 -5.35 -24.95 45.73
CA LYS A 269 -5.45 -25.64 44.43
C LYS A 269 -6.50 -25.00 43.52
N LEU A 270 -7.65 -24.60 44.05
CA LEU A 270 -8.69 -23.92 43.28
C LEU A 270 -8.23 -22.54 42.80
N ASN A 271 -7.56 -21.77 43.65
CA ASN A 271 -6.96 -20.49 43.26
C ASN A 271 -5.92 -20.66 42.14
N LYS A 272 -5.05 -21.68 42.21
CA LYS A 272 -4.10 -21.99 41.13
C LYS A 272 -4.82 -22.30 39.80
N GLN A 273 -5.94 -23.03 39.84
CA GLN A 273 -6.76 -23.28 38.64
C GLN A 273 -7.42 -22.01 38.12
N LYS A 274 -7.92 -21.13 39.00
CA LYS A 274 -8.51 -19.83 38.63
C LYS A 274 -7.50 -18.94 37.91
N ASN A 275 -6.29 -18.82 38.46
CA ASN A 275 -5.21 -18.03 37.86
C ASN A 275 -4.73 -18.61 36.52
N ALA A 276 -4.70 -19.94 36.38
CA ALA A 276 -4.38 -20.59 35.11
C ALA A 276 -5.46 -20.32 34.04
N LEU A 277 -6.74 -20.39 34.42
CA LEU A 277 -7.87 -20.08 33.55
C LEU A 277 -7.87 -18.61 33.11
N GLU A 278 -7.53 -17.68 34.02
CA GLU A 278 -7.44 -16.25 33.72
C GLU A 278 -6.29 -15.92 32.76
N ARG A 279 -5.10 -16.53 32.94
CA ARG A 279 -3.99 -16.39 31.98
C ARG A 279 -4.38 -16.88 30.59
N ALA A 280 -5.02 -18.05 30.50
CA ALA A 280 -5.48 -18.60 29.22
C ALA A 280 -6.51 -17.70 28.52
N TYR A 281 -7.39 -17.04 29.28
CA TYR A 281 -8.32 -16.04 28.76
C TYR A 281 -7.61 -14.78 28.25
N LYS A 282 -6.71 -14.19 29.05
CA LYS A 282 -5.93 -12.99 28.65
C LYS A 282 -5.07 -13.23 27.41
N SER A 283 -4.55 -14.44 27.24
CA SER A 283 -3.78 -14.84 26.05
C SER A 283 -4.65 -15.23 24.83
N GLY A 284 -5.98 -15.10 24.90
CA GLY A 284 -6.88 -15.38 23.78
C GLY A 284 -7.13 -16.87 23.50
N TYR A 285 -6.60 -17.79 24.31
CA TYR A 285 -6.79 -19.24 24.13
C TYR A 285 -8.19 -19.71 24.53
N VAL A 286 -8.93 -18.92 25.33
CA VAL A 286 -10.26 -19.28 25.84
C VAL A 286 -11.25 -18.16 25.50
N LYS A 287 -12.41 -18.53 24.94
CA LYS A 287 -13.49 -17.58 24.66
C LYS A 287 -14.10 -17.03 25.97
N LYS A 288 -14.63 -15.80 25.92
CA LYS A 288 -15.21 -15.10 27.09
C LYS A 288 -16.28 -15.92 27.81
N GLU A 289 -17.14 -16.61 27.07
CA GLU A 289 -18.23 -17.43 27.61
C GLU A 289 -17.69 -18.65 28.37
N ALA A 290 -16.68 -19.31 27.79
CA ALA A 290 -16.02 -20.46 28.40
C ALA A 290 -15.25 -20.06 29.67
N TYR A 291 -14.57 -18.91 29.64
CA TYR A 291 -13.92 -18.31 30.81
C TYR A 291 -14.94 -18.03 31.93
N SER A 292 -16.04 -17.33 31.61
CA SER A 292 -17.09 -16.98 32.58
C SER A 292 -17.68 -18.23 33.25
N LYS A 293 -18.03 -19.25 32.45
CA LYS A 293 -18.57 -20.52 32.94
C LYS A 293 -17.56 -21.29 33.79
N GLY A 294 -16.28 -21.31 33.40
CA GLY A 294 -15.21 -21.94 34.16
C GLY A 294 -14.95 -21.25 35.50
N LYS A 295 -14.87 -19.91 35.50
CA LYS A 295 -14.69 -19.09 36.70
C LYS A 295 -15.83 -19.30 37.70
N LYS A 296 -17.09 -19.23 37.23
CA LYS A 296 -18.28 -19.48 38.07
C LYS A 296 -18.22 -20.85 38.76
N ARG A 297 -17.85 -21.92 38.04
CA ARG A 297 -17.70 -23.26 38.63
C ARG A 297 -16.63 -23.31 39.73
N ILE A 298 -15.49 -22.65 39.53
CA ILE A 298 -14.41 -22.60 40.53
C ILE A 298 -14.89 -21.81 41.76
N ASP A 299 -15.57 -20.67 41.55
CA ASP A 299 -16.09 -19.84 42.63
C ASP A 299 -17.18 -20.58 43.45
N ASP A 300 -18.08 -21.30 42.78
CA ASP A 300 -19.10 -22.14 43.44
C ASP A 300 -18.48 -23.27 44.26
N LEU A 301 -17.37 -23.87 43.79
CA LEU A 301 -16.62 -24.87 44.55
C LEU A 301 -15.94 -24.26 45.77
N MET A 302 -15.38 -23.06 45.66
CA MET A 302 -14.77 -22.35 46.79
C MET A 302 -15.80 -22.02 47.88
N LYS A 303 -17.05 -21.71 47.51
CA LYS A 303 -18.13 -21.45 48.48
C LYS A 303 -18.57 -22.70 49.25
N LYS A 304 -18.42 -23.89 48.67
CA LYS A 304 -18.79 -25.18 49.29
C LYS A 304 -17.74 -25.72 50.28
N ILE A 305 -16.53 -25.17 50.25
CA ILE A 305 -15.39 -25.60 51.09
C ILE A 305 -15.36 -24.76 52.37
#